data_AF-A0A679JRD1-F1
#
_entry.id   AF-A0A679JRD1-F1
#
_cell.length_a   1.000
_cell.length_b   1.000
_cell.length_c   1.000
_cell.angle_alpha   90.00
_cell.angle_beta   90.00
_cell.angle_gamma   90.00
#
_symmetry.space_group_name_H-M   'P 1'
#
loop_
_entity.id
_entity.type
_entity.pdbx_description
1 polymer ?
#
loop_
_entity_poly.entity_id
_entity_poly.type
_entity_poly.pdbx_seq_one_letter_code
_entity_poly.pdbx_strand_id
1 'polypeptide(L)'
;MRVTTPLFAALAVFFFSASSAFAAEGALISPSVYEFMVFVIAVFVGYYVVWSVTPALHTPLMSVTNAISSVIVVGALLAVGVSLTSSDSSIAKVFGFLALTMASVNIFGGFLVTNRMLAMYKKKDAPAKKDG
;
A
#
# COMPACT_ATOMS: atom_id res chain seq x y z
N MET A 1 30.47 9.21 16.39
CA MET A 1 29.29 9.22 15.51
C MET A 1 29.72 9.14 14.03
N ARG A 2 30.22 8.00 13.56
CA ARG A 2 30.68 7.80 12.15
C ARG A 2 30.51 6.36 11.62
N VAL A 3 29.59 5.57 12.19
CA VAL A 3 29.41 4.15 11.83
C VAL A 3 28.05 3.87 11.17
N THR A 4 27.13 4.84 11.14
CA THR A 4 25.78 4.67 10.57
C THR A 4 25.67 5.05 9.09
N THR A 5 26.64 5.80 8.53
CA THR A 5 26.63 6.24 7.13
C THR A 5 26.91 5.15 6.08
N PRO A 6 27.79 4.14 6.28
CA PRO A 6 28.10 3.18 5.20
C PRO A 6 26.98 2.18 4.94
N LEU A 7 26.22 1.79 5.98
CA LEU A 7 25.09 0.85 5.83
C LEU A 7 23.93 1.49 5.06
N PHE A 8 23.61 2.75 5.36
CA PHE A 8 22.56 3.48 4.67
C PHE A 8 22.93 3.76 3.21
N ALA A 9 24.19 4.11 2.95
CA ALA A 9 24.70 4.28 1.60
C ALA A 9 24.71 2.96 0.81
N ALA A 10 25.15 1.85 1.41
CA ALA A 10 25.15 0.54 0.76
C ALA A 10 23.73 0.05 0.44
N LEU A 11 22.78 0.28 1.34
CA LEU A 11 21.37 -0.10 1.14
C LEU A 11 20.72 0.78 0.07
N ALA A 12 21.02 2.07 0.02
CA ALA A 12 20.58 2.97 -1.04
C ALA A 12 21.16 2.59 -2.42
N VAL A 13 22.45 2.22 -2.49
CA VAL A 13 23.11 1.76 -3.72
C VAL A 13 22.52 0.43 -4.19
N PHE A 14 22.24 -0.51 -3.27
CA PHE A 14 21.61 -1.78 -3.59
C PHE A 14 20.19 -1.58 -4.14
N PHE A 15 19.37 -0.74 -3.51
CA PHE A 15 18.03 -0.42 -3.99
C PHE A 15 18.04 0.32 -5.34
N PHE A 16 18.96 1.25 -5.53
CA PHE A 16 19.09 2.00 -6.79
C PHE A 16 19.58 1.10 -7.93
N SER A 17 20.53 0.20 -7.66
CA SER A 17 21.04 -0.75 -8.64
C SER A 17 20.04 -1.87 -8.98
N ALA A 18 19.19 -2.27 -8.03
CA ALA A 18 18.13 -3.24 -8.29
C ALA A 18 17.01 -2.64 -9.16
N SER A 19 16.68 -1.37 -8.94
CA SER A 19 15.72 -0.62 -9.76
C SER A 19 16.23 -0.43 -11.20
N SER A 20 17.50 -0.07 -11.37
CA SER A 20 18.10 0.10 -12.71
C SER A 20 18.23 -1.22 -13.48
N ALA A 21 18.50 -2.34 -12.80
CA ALA A 21 18.53 -3.66 -13.41
C ALA A 21 17.15 -4.08 -13.94
N PHE A 22 16.08 -3.88 -13.15
CA PHE A 22 14.71 -4.13 -13.59
C PHE A 22 14.28 -3.24 -14.77
N ALA A 23 14.71 -1.97 -14.78
CA ALA A 23 14.42 -1.04 -15.87
C ALA A 23 15.21 -1.37 -17.15
N ALA A 24 16.41 -1.94 -17.03
CA ALA A 24 17.28 -2.26 -18.17
C ALA A 24 16.78 -3.46 -18.97
N GLU A 25 16.23 -4.49 -18.32
CA GLU A 25 15.68 -5.69 -18.99
C GLU A 25 14.44 -5.36 -19.84
N GLY A 26 13.65 -4.36 -19.41
CA GLY A 26 12.44 -3.89 -20.10
C GLY A 26 12.70 -2.95 -21.27
N ALA A 27 13.94 -2.50 -21.50
CA ALA A 27 14.25 -1.47 -22.51
C ALA A 27 13.96 -1.90 -23.97
N LEU A 28 13.80 -3.20 -24.23
CA LEU A 28 13.41 -3.75 -25.54
C LEU A 28 11.89 -3.81 -25.76
N ILE A 29 11.10 -3.62 -24.71
CA ILE A 29 9.65 -3.73 -24.71
C ILE A 29 9.07 -2.33 -24.44
N SER A 30 8.07 -1.91 -25.20
CA SER A 30 7.41 -0.63 -24.96
C SER A 30 6.87 -0.56 -23.51
N PRO A 31 7.07 0.55 -22.77
CA PRO A 31 6.69 0.67 -21.36
C PRO A 31 5.22 0.31 -21.08
N SER A 32 4.31 0.69 -21.99
CA SER A 32 2.89 0.35 -21.89
C SER A 32 2.60 -1.15 -21.96
N VAL A 33 3.33 -1.89 -22.81
CA VAL A 33 3.22 -3.36 -22.89
C VAL A 33 3.75 -4.00 -21.62
N TYR A 34 4.85 -3.47 -21.06
CA TYR A 34 5.40 -3.95 -19.78
C TYR A 34 4.40 -3.73 -18.62
N GLU A 35 3.84 -2.53 -18.49
CA GLU A 35 2.80 -2.22 -17.48
C GLU A 35 1.56 -3.09 -17.65
N PHE A 36 1.16 -3.37 -18.90
CA PHE A 36 0.04 -4.26 -19.20
C PHE A 36 0.33 -5.71 -18.80
N MET A 37 1.55 -6.21 -19.03
CA MET A 37 1.95 -7.54 -18.56
C MET A 37 1.88 -7.63 -17.03
N VAL A 38 2.41 -6.62 -16.33
CA VAL A 38 2.34 -6.55 -14.85
C VAL A 38 0.88 -6.49 -14.40
N PHE A 39 0.02 -5.71 -15.07
CA PHE A 39 -1.40 -5.64 -14.77
C PHE A 39 -2.09 -7.00 -14.90
N VAL A 40 -1.87 -7.72 -16.01
CA VAL A 40 -2.46 -9.05 -16.24
C VAL A 40 -1.99 -10.04 -15.17
N ILE A 41 -0.70 -10.07 -14.85
CA ILE A 41 -0.16 -10.95 -13.80
C ILE A 41 -0.74 -10.59 -12.42
N ALA A 42 -0.87 -9.30 -12.11
CA ALA A 42 -1.46 -8.84 -10.85
C ALA A 42 -2.93 -9.26 -10.69
N VAL A 43 -3.72 -9.30 -11.77
CA VAL A 43 -5.10 -9.81 -11.75
C VAL A 43 -5.14 -11.30 -11.37
N PHE A 44 -4.29 -12.12 -11.98
CA PHE A 44 -4.20 -13.54 -11.63
C PHE A 44 -3.81 -13.73 -10.17
N VAL A 45 -2.78 -13.01 -9.70
CA VAL A 45 -2.36 -13.07 -8.28
C VAL A 45 -3.52 -12.65 -7.36
N GLY A 46 -4.21 -11.54 -7.68
CA GLY A 46 -5.35 -11.07 -6.89
C GLY A 46 -6.48 -12.09 -6.79
N TYR A 47 -6.79 -12.77 -7.90
CA TYR A 47 -7.78 -13.86 -7.93
C TYR A 47 -7.40 -14.99 -6.96
N TYR A 48 -6.18 -15.52 -7.05
CA TYR A 48 -5.75 -16.63 -6.18
C TYR A 48 -5.64 -16.22 -4.69
N VAL A 49 -5.27 -14.97 -4.41
CA VAL A 49 -5.19 -14.43 -3.04
C VAL A 49 -6.57 -14.37 -2.39
N VAL A 50 -7.59 -13.90 -3.10
CA VAL A 50 -8.96 -13.79 -2.57
C VAL A 50 -9.65 -15.15 -2.48
N TRP A 51 -9.39 -16.05 -3.43
CA TRP A 51 -10.08 -17.35 -3.47
C TRP A 51 -9.61 -18.33 -2.38
N SER A 52 -8.44 -18.08 -1.78
CA SER A 52 -7.83 -18.93 -0.75
C SER A 52 -8.25 -18.58 0.69
N VAL A 53 -9.35 -17.83 0.88
CA VAL A 53 -9.80 -17.39 2.22
C VAL A 53 -10.96 -18.21 2.75
N THR A 54 -10.97 -18.46 4.06
CA THR A 54 -12.06 -19.22 4.71
C THR A 54 -13.37 -18.43 4.70
N PRO A 55 -14.55 -19.05 4.55
CA PRO A 55 -15.84 -18.35 4.38
C PRO A 55 -16.21 -17.36 5.48
N ALA A 56 -15.80 -17.61 6.73
CA ALA A 56 -16.05 -16.72 7.86
C ALA A 56 -15.34 -15.36 7.73
N LEU A 57 -14.31 -15.26 6.88
CA LEU A 57 -13.51 -14.05 6.69
C LEU A 57 -13.92 -13.21 5.47
N HIS A 58 -14.93 -13.58 4.67
CA HIS A 58 -15.34 -12.74 3.53
C HIS A 58 -15.75 -11.31 3.93
N THR A 59 -16.43 -11.16 5.08
CA THR A 59 -16.82 -9.83 5.58
C THR A 59 -15.62 -9.01 6.08
N PRO A 60 -14.70 -9.56 6.91
CA PRO A 60 -13.42 -8.92 7.20
C PRO A 60 -12.57 -8.63 5.95
N LEU A 61 -12.55 -9.53 4.98
CA LEU A 61 -11.80 -9.39 3.73
C LEU A 61 -12.33 -8.20 2.92
N MET A 62 -13.65 -8.04 2.84
CA MET A 62 -14.27 -6.89 2.18
C MET A 62 -13.78 -5.57 2.78
N SER A 63 -13.66 -5.50 4.11
CA SER A 63 -13.13 -4.34 4.82
C SER A 63 -11.63 -4.12 4.53
N VAL A 64 -10.84 -5.20 4.48
CA VAL A 64 -9.41 -5.12 4.13
C VAL A 64 -9.22 -4.63 2.70
N THR A 65 -9.99 -5.13 1.74
CA THR A 65 -9.90 -4.69 0.34
C THR A 65 -10.28 -3.23 0.17
N ASN A 66 -11.21 -2.73 1.00
CA ASN A 66 -11.50 -1.29 1.05
C ASN A 66 -10.29 -0.49 1.53
N ALA A 67 -9.61 -0.93 2.58
CA ALA A 67 -8.37 -0.30 3.06
C ALA A 67 -7.24 -0.35 2.00
N ILE A 68 -7.04 -1.49 1.33
CA ILE A 68 -6.00 -1.69 0.31
C ILE A 68 -6.21 -0.79 -0.91
N SER A 69 -7.47 -0.48 -1.27
CA SER A 69 -7.77 0.46 -2.36
C SER A 69 -7.15 1.85 -2.16
N SER A 70 -6.70 2.17 -0.94
CA SER A 70 -6.02 3.40 -0.59
C SER A 70 -4.61 3.56 -1.19
N VAL A 71 -4.17 2.68 -2.09
CA VAL A 71 -2.94 2.86 -2.89
C VAL A 71 -2.92 4.20 -3.64
N ILE A 72 -4.10 4.80 -3.86
CA ILE A 72 -4.29 6.16 -4.36
C ILE A 72 -3.51 7.23 -3.59
N VAL A 73 -3.10 6.97 -2.34
CA VAL A 73 -2.27 7.88 -1.54
C VAL A 73 -0.94 8.20 -2.23
N VAL A 74 -0.38 7.24 -2.98
CA VAL A 74 0.86 7.45 -3.76
C VAL A 74 0.64 8.53 -4.82
N GLY A 75 -0.48 8.46 -5.55
CA GLY A 75 -0.86 9.47 -6.53
C GLY A 75 -1.14 10.84 -5.90
N ALA A 76 -1.80 10.87 -4.74
CA ALA A 76 -2.05 12.10 -3.99
C ALA A 76 -0.75 12.78 -3.52
N LEU A 77 0.21 12.00 -3.02
CA LEU A 77 1.53 12.50 -2.64
C LEU A 77 2.32 13.06 -3.82
N LEU A 78 2.25 12.41 -4.99
CA LEU A 78 2.86 12.93 -6.21
C LEU A 78 2.19 14.24 -6.65
N ALA A 79 0.86 14.32 -6.61
CA ALA A 79 0.12 15.54 -6.97
C ALA A 79 0.47 16.73 -6.07
N VAL A 80 0.54 16.51 -4.76
CA VAL A 80 0.97 17.54 -3.80
C VAL A 80 2.45 17.86 -4.00
N GLY A 81 3.33 16.86 -4.15
CA GLY A 81 4.77 17.03 -4.31
C GLY A 81 5.16 17.85 -5.55
N VAL A 82 4.54 17.58 -6.70
CA VAL A 82 4.77 18.33 -7.96
C VAL A 82 4.29 19.78 -7.84
N SER A 83 3.22 20.01 -7.07
CA SER A 83 2.70 21.36 -6.85
C SER A 83 3.60 22.22 -5.94
N LEU A 84 4.50 21.61 -5.15
CA LEU A 84 5.49 22.34 -4.35
C LEU A 84 6.67 22.84 -5.17
N THR A 85 7.00 22.18 -6.29
CA THR A 85 8.11 22.55 -7.19
C THR A 85 7.68 23.52 -8.31
N SER A 86 6.39 23.57 -8.62
CA SER A 86 5.83 24.33 -9.73
C SER A 86 4.98 25.49 -9.21
N SER A 87 5.44 26.73 -9.36
CA SER A 87 4.84 27.93 -8.76
C SER A 87 3.40 28.25 -9.22
N ASP A 88 2.92 27.65 -10.31
CA ASP A 88 1.71 28.10 -11.03
C ASP A 88 0.46 27.22 -10.89
N SER A 89 0.41 26.24 -9.98
CA SER A 89 -0.78 25.40 -9.84
C SER A 89 -1.40 25.39 -8.46
N SER A 90 -2.00 26.52 -8.07
CA SER A 90 -2.83 26.63 -6.86
C SER A 90 -3.99 25.64 -6.87
N ILE A 91 -4.53 25.30 -8.04
CA ILE A 91 -5.58 24.28 -8.21
C ILE A 91 -5.06 22.88 -7.88
N ALA A 92 -3.89 22.48 -8.40
CA ALA A 92 -3.30 21.18 -8.08
C ALA A 92 -2.99 21.03 -6.58
N LYS A 93 -2.58 22.11 -5.90
CA LYS A 93 -2.37 22.11 -4.44
C LYS A 93 -3.65 21.77 -3.69
N VAL A 94 -4.76 22.43 -4.03
CA VAL A 94 -6.05 22.22 -3.36
C VAL A 94 -6.58 20.80 -3.62
N PHE A 95 -6.57 20.35 -4.87
CA PHE A 95 -7.02 19.00 -5.21
C PHE A 95 -6.11 17.91 -4.66
N GLY A 96 -4.79 18.11 -4.66
CA GLY A 96 -3.83 17.18 -4.06
C GLY A 96 -4.02 17.07 -2.55
N PHE A 97 -4.23 18.19 -1.86
CA PHE A 97 -4.53 18.19 -0.42
C PHE A 97 -5.85 17.48 -0.10
N LEU A 98 -6.89 17.72 -0.89
CA LEU A 98 -8.18 17.04 -0.72
C LEU A 98 -8.07 15.54 -1.01
N ALA A 99 -7.37 15.16 -2.08
CA ALA A 99 -7.11 13.76 -2.42
C ALA A 99 -6.32 13.04 -1.31
N LEU A 100 -5.31 13.70 -0.73
CA LEU A 100 -4.51 13.14 0.36
C LEU A 100 -5.35 12.97 1.64
N THR A 101 -6.22 13.93 1.94
CA THR A 101 -7.14 13.86 3.08
C THR A 101 -8.13 12.70 2.92
N MET A 102 -8.74 12.57 1.73
CA MET A 102 -9.65 11.47 1.42
C MET A 102 -8.96 10.10 1.46
N ALA A 103 -7.75 10.00 0.89
CA ALA A 103 -6.95 8.78 0.96
C ALA A 103 -6.65 8.40 2.42
N SER A 104 -6.30 9.38 3.26
CA SER A 104 -6.03 9.14 4.69
C SER A 104 -7.25 8.59 5.42
N VAL A 105 -8.45 9.14 5.18
CA VAL A 105 -9.69 8.63 5.79
C VAL A 105 -9.95 7.16 5.39
N ASN A 106 -9.70 6.79 4.14
CA ASN A 106 -9.87 5.41 3.68
C ASN A 106 -8.87 4.45 4.33
N ILE A 107 -7.59 4.85 4.44
CA ILE A 107 -6.55 4.09 5.15
C ILE A 107 -6.99 3.85 6.60
N PHE A 108 -7.18 4.92 7.37
CA PHE A 108 -7.42 4.80 8.81
C PHE A 108 -8.79 4.17 9.11
N GLY A 109 -9.83 4.55 8.38
CA GLY A 109 -11.16 3.98 8.51
C GLY A 109 -11.20 2.50 8.17
N GLY A 110 -10.60 2.11 7.04
CA GLY A 110 -10.55 0.73 6.58
C GLY A 110 -9.79 -0.18 7.55
N PHE A 111 -8.64 0.25 8.06
CA PHE A 111 -7.86 -0.54 9.03
C PHE A 111 -8.49 -0.60 10.43
N LEU A 112 -9.13 0.48 10.90
CA LEU A 112 -9.83 0.48 12.20
C LEU A 112 -11.02 -0.48 12.20
N VAL A 113 -11.84 -0.44 11.16
CA VAL A 113 -13.01 -1.32 11.03
C VAL A 113 -12.57 -2.77 10.91
N THR A 114 -11.55 -3.04 10.09
CA THR A 114 -10.96 -4.37 9.96
C THR A 114 -10.46 -4.90 11.31
N ASN A 115 -9.73 -4.09 12.07
CA ASN A 115 -9.21 -4.51 13.37
C ASN A 115 -10.34 -4.84 14.36
N ARG A 116 -11.43 -4.07 14.36
CA ARG A 116 -12.62 -4.37 15.16
C ARG A 116 -13.29 -5.69 14.72
N MET A 117 -13.34 -5.95 13.42
CA MET A 117 -13.90 -7.19 12.87
C MET A 117 -13.06 -8.42 13.23
N LEU A 118 -11.73 -8.32 13.12
CA LEU A 118 -10.80 -9.41 13.44
C LEU A 118 -10.65 -9.62 14.95
N ALA A 119 -10.82 -8.58 15.77
CA ALA A 119 -10.82 -8.70 17.23
C ALA A 119 -11.95 -9.60 17.76
N MET A 120 -13.06 -9.74 17.03
CA MET A 120 -14.16 -10.65 17.39
C MET A 120 -13.83 -12.12 17.15
N TYR A 121 -12.81 -12.42 16.33
CA TYR A 121 -12.32 -13.77 16.09
C TYR A 121 -11.17 -14.18 17.02
N LYS A 122 -10.63 -13.22 17.79
CA LYS A 122 -9.69 -13.52 18.87
C LYS A 122 -10.49 -14.05 20.06
N LYS A 123 -10.22 -15.29 20.46
CA LYS A 123 -10.80 -15.89 21.67
C LYS A 123 -10.43 -14.98 22.85
N LYS A 124 -11.44 -14.36 23.48
CA LYS A 124 -11.26 -13.66 24.76
C LYS A 124 -10.58 -14.62 25.71
N ASP A 125 -9.44 -14.23 26.28
CA ASP A 125 -8.77 -15.02 27.32
C ASP A 125 -9.82 -15.42 28.36
N ALA A 126 -10.05 -16.73 28.48
CA ALA A 126 -11.02 -17.26 29.42
C ALA A 126 -10.57 -16.81 30.83
N PRO A 127 -11.46 -16.29 31.69
CA PRO A 127 -11.07 -15.90 33.04
C PRO A 127 -10.47 -17.13 33.73
N ALA A 128 -9.28 -16.96 34.32
CA ALA A 128 -8.60 -18.00 35.07
C ALA A 128 -9.58 -18.56 36.11
N LYS A 129 -9.90 -19.84 35.95
CA LYS A 129 -10.72 -20.59 36.89
C LYS A 129 -10.03 -20.53 38.25
N LYS A 130 -10.60 -19.77 39.19
CA LYS A 130 -10.23 -19.88 40.61
C LYS A 130 -10.81 -21.20 41.09
N ASP A 131 -9.98 -22.24 41.08
CA ASP A 131 -10.25 -23.44 41.85
C ASP A 131 -10.14 -23.06 43.35
N GLY A 132 -11.11 -23.54 44.14
CA GLY A 132 -11.32 -23.17 45.54
C GLY A 132 -10.32 -23.74 46.53
#